data_AF-A0A8T0WSD8-F1
#
_entry.id   AF-A0A8T0WSD8-F1
#
_cell.length_a   1.000
_cell.length_b   1.000
_cell.length_c   1.000
_cell.angle_alpha   90.00
_cell.angle_beta   90.00
_cell.angle_gamma   90.00
#
_symmetry.space_group_name_H-M   'P 1'
#
loop_
_entity.id
_entity.type
_entity.pdbx_description
1 polymer ?
#
loop_
_entity_poly.entity_id
_entity_poly.type
_entity_poly.pdbx_seq_one_letter_code
_entity_poly.pdbx_strand_id
1 'polypeptide(L)'
;MHCHEYLSGKQSIGTSHLKKHLERCKSRSRVTEFVDKLYAGATPSDIECLENWIYDSDLAHRELIHMIVLHELPFSIVEYDGFKEFVYSLNPLFKIVCIMNNYKVRLHEGF
;
A
#
# COMPACT_ATOMS: atom_id res chain seq x y z
N MET A 1 -1.83 0.28 16.58
CA MET A 1 -3.20 0.43 17.14
C MET A 1 -4.18 0.10 16.04
N HIS A 2 -4.77 -1.11 16.04
CA HIS A 2 -5.57 -1.58 14.90
C HIS A 2 -7.08 -1.42 15.07
N CYS A 3 -7.56 -1.01 16.25
CA CYS A 3 -8.99 -1.02 16.59
C CYS A 3 -9.53 0.29 17.16
N HIS A 4 -8.71 1.33 17.32
CA HIS A 4 -9.07 2.61 17.96
C HIS A 4 -9.76 2.50 19.34
N GLU A 5 -9.87 1.31 19.93
CA GLU A 5 -10.40 1.13 21.27
C GLU A 5 -9.40 1.63 22.31
N TYR A 6 -9.90 2.42 23.25
CA TYR A 6 -9.11 2.96 24.34
C TYR A 6 -8.95 1.90 25.45
N LEU A 7 -7.90 1.10 25.34
CA LEU A 7 -7.58 0.08 26.34
C LEU A 7 -6.66 0.70 27.41
N SER A 8 -7.13 0.75 28.66
CA SER A 8 -6.33 1.27 29.77
C SER A 8 -5.13 0.37 30.07
N GLY A 9 -3.92 0.91 30.00
CA GLY A 9 -2.68 0.27 30.45
C GLY A 9 -2.23 0.83 31.79
N LYS A 10 -2.79 0.33 32.90
CA LYS A 10 -2.27 0.64 34.25
C LYS A 10 -1.30 -0.45 34.67
N GLN A 11 -0.14 -0.08 35.21
CA GLN A 11 0.89 -1.04 35.66
C GLN A 11 0.38 -2.01 36.76
N SER A 12 -0.69 -1.65 37.47
CA SER A 12 -1.35 -2.47 38.49
C SER A 12 -2.43 -3.42 37.95
N ILE A 13 -2.85 -3.26 36.70
CA ILE A 13 -3.90 -4.07 36.06
C ILE A 13 -3.20 -4.88 34.98
N GLY A 14 -2.94 -6.17 35.26
CA GLY A 14 -2.18 -7.05 34.37
C GLY A 14 -2.68 -7.08 32.91
N THR A 15 -1.86 -7.61 32.01
CA THR A 15 -2.10 -7.56 30.54
C THR A 15 -3.22 -8.48 30.03
N SER A 16 -3.89 -9.21 30.92
CA SER A 16 -4.92 -10.20 30.56
C SER A 16 -6.09 -9.59 29.78
N HIS A 17 -6.50 -8.36 30.12
CA HIS A 17 -7.54 -7.64 29.39
C HIS A 17 -7.12 -7.31 27.95
N LEU A 18 -5.87 -6.88 27.74
CA LEU A 18 -5.32 -6.63 26.41
C LEU A 18 -5.23 -7.92 25.60
N LYS A 19 -4.76 -9.03 26.21
CA LYS A 19 -4.71 -10.33 25.53
C LYS A 19 -6.09 -10.79 25.06
N LYS A 20 -7.10 -10.74 25.93
CA LYS A 20 -8.48 -11.09 25.59
C LYS A 20 -9.08 -10.19 24.52
N HIS A 21 -8.76 -8.89 24.56
CA HIS A 21 -9.15 -7.97 23.49
C HIS A 21 -8.53 -8.43 22.17
N LEU A 22 -7.22 -8.68 22.14
CA LEU A 22 -6.52 -9.07 20.91
C LEU A 22 -7.08 -10.36 20.28
N GLU A 23 -7.47 -11.33 21.10
CA GLU A 23 -8.11 -12.58 20.63
C GLU A 23 -9.51 -12.36 20.02
N ARG A 24 -10.23 -11.32 20.45
CA ARG A 24 -11.62 -11.04 20.02
C ARG A 24 -11.74 -9.84 19.08
N CYS A 25 -10.63 -9.14 18.84
CA CYS A 25 -10.59 -7.89 18.12
C CYS A 25 -10.83 -8.12 16.62
N LYS A 26 -11.99 -7.71 16.12
CA LYS A 26 -12.39 -7.91 14.72
C LYS A 26 -11.39 -7.33 13.71
N SER A 27 -10.82 -6.16 14.00
CA SER A 27 -9.85 -5.55 13.09
C SER A 27 -8.53 -6.32 13.07
N ARG A 28 -8.10 -6.88 14.20
CA ARG A 28 -6.96 -7.80 14.24
C ARG A 28 -7.28 -9.09 13.48
N SER A 29 -8.46 -9.69 13.70
CA SER A 29 -8.88 -10.90 12.98
C SER A 29 -8.86 -10.69 11.46
N ARG A 30 -9.31 -9.54 10.97
CA ARG A 30 -9.27 -9.20 9.54
C ARG A 30 -7.84 -9.11 8.99
N VAL A 31 -6.92 -8.53 9.75
CA VAL A 31 -5.50 -8.47 9.36
C VAL A 31 -4.89 -9.88 9.35
N THR A 32 -5.15 -10.69 10.37
CA THR A 32 -4.66 -12.08 10.42
C THR A 32 -5.20 -12.90 9.25
N GLU A 33 -6.50 -12.81 8.94
CA GLU A 33 -7.09 -13.49 7.79
C GLU A 33 -6.46 -13.05 6.45
N PHE A 34 -6.17 -11.76 6.30
CA PHE A 34 -5.48 -11.25 5.12
C PHE A 34 -4.07 -11.81 5.00
N VAL A 35 -3.31 -11.83 6.10
CA VAL A 35 -1.98 -12.44 6.15
C VAL A 35 -2.06 -13.92 5.81
N ASP A 36 -2.93 -14.70 6.45
CA ASP A 36 -3.08 -16.13 6.16
C ASP A 36 -3.38 -16.40 4.68
N LYS A 37 -4.21 -15.57 4.04
CA LYS A 37 -4.47 -15.65 2.59
C LYS A 37 -3.24 -15.38 1.74
N LEU A 38 -2.38 -14.45 2.13
CA LEU A 38 -1.11 -14.20 1.44
C LEU A 38 -0.17 -15.40 1.56
N TYR A 39 -0.09 -16.01 2.74
CA TYR A 39 0.80 -17.15 2.99
C TYR A 39 0.31 -18.47 2.37
N ALA A 40 -1.01 -18.62 2.14
CA ALA A 40 -1.62 -19.87 1.67
C ALA A 40 -1.06 -20.40 0.33
N GLY A 41 -0.41 -19.56 -0.48
CA GLY A 41 0.24 -19.95 -1.74
C GLY A 41 1.68 -19.45 -1.89
N ALA A 42 2.28 -18.92 -0.83
CA ALA A 42 3.61 -18.32 -0.88
C ALA A 42 4.72 -19.37 -0.76
N THR A 43 5.77 -19.25 -1.56
CA THR A 43 7.01 -19.99 -1.36
C THR A 43 7.82 -19.37 -0.20
N PRO A 44 8.84 -20.07 0.35
CA PRO A 44 9.71 -19.49 1.36
C PRO A 44 10.37 -18.17 0.93
N SER A 45 10.69 -18.02 -0.36
CA SER A 45 11.26 -16.80 -0.94
C SER A 45 10.24 -15.65 -0.99
N ASP A 46 8.98 -15.97 -1.33
CA ASP A 46 7.90 -14.98 -1.32
C ASP A 46 7.65 -14.46 0.10
N ILE A 47 7.70 -15.35 1.10
CA ILE A 47 7.58 -14.99 2.51
C ILE A 47 8.70 -14.04 2.94
N GLU A 48 9.95 -14.35 2.59
CA GLU A 48 11.10 -13.48 2.89
C GLU A 48 10.95 -12.09 2.25
N CYS A 49 10.47 -12.03 1.01
CA CYS A 49 10.16 -10.78 0.34
C CYS A 49 9.06 -10.01 1.08
N LEU A 50 7.98 -10.69 1.48
CA LEU A 50 6.80 -10.07 2.11
C LEU A 50 7.06 -9.56 3.53
N GLU A 51 7.92 -10.22 4.31
CA GLU A 51 8.20 -9.81 5.70
C GLU A 51 8.77 -8.39 5.79
N ASN A 52 9.55 -7.98 4.79
CA ASN A 52 10.18 -6.67 4.73
C ASN A 52 9.53 -5.74 3.69
N TRP A 53 8.47 -6.19 3.03
CA TRP A 53 7.83 -5.42 1.99
C TRP A 53 6.99 -4.28 2.59
N ILE A 54 7.42 -3.06 2.29
CA ILE A 54 6.70 -1.84 2.63
C ILE A 54 6.41 -1.12 1.33
N TYR A 55 5.13 -0.84 1.09
CA TYR A 55 4.74 -0.06 -0.08
C TYR A 55 5.30 1.37 0.02
N ASP A 56 6.20 1.71 -0.90
CA ASP A 56 6.72 3.05 -1.11
C ASP A 56 6.01 3.69 -2.32
N SER A 57 5.13 4.64 -2.03
CA SER A 57 4.38 5.33 -3.07
C SER A 57 5.28 6.18 -3.97
N ASP A 58 6.29 6.83 -3.41
CA ASP A 58 7.16 7.73 -4.17
C ASP A 58 8.02 6.91 -5.13
N LEU A 59 8.50 5.74 -4.70
CA LEU A 59 9.18 4.80 -5.58
C LEU A 59 8.27 4.35 -6.73
N ALA A 60 7.06 3.91 -6.42
CA ALA A 60 6.13 3.43 -7.43
C ALA A 60 5.77 4.53 -8.45
N HIS A 61 5.63 5.79 -8.02
CA HIS A 61 5.45 6.93 -8.93
C HIS A 61 6.69 7.21 -9.78
N ARG A 62 7.90 7.14 -9.21
CA ARG A 62 9.15 7.32 -9.97
C ARG A 62 9.30 6.27 -11.06
N GLU A 63 9.03 5.00 -10.76
CA GLU A 63 9.09 3.91 -11.74
C GLU A 63 8.06 4.08 -12.85
N LEU A 64 6.84 4.53 -12.53
CA LEU A 64 5.83 4.84 -13.53
C LEU A 64 6.29 5.96 -14.48
N ILE A 65 6.82 7.05 -13.93
CA ILE A 65 7.33 8.18 -14.74
C ILE A 65 8.52 7.71 -15.58
N HIS A 66 9.43 6.92 -15.00
CA HIS A 66 10.57 6.37 -15.70
C HIS A 66 10.13 5.52 -16.89
N MET A 67 9.14 4.63 -16.73
CA MET A 67 8.55 3.85 -17.83
C MET A 67 8.01 4.74 -18.94
N ILE A 68 7.27 5.79 -18.59
CA ILE A 68 6.68 6.72 -19.56
C ILE A 68 7.77 7.45 -20.37
N VAL A 69 8.79 7.96 -19.69
CA VAL A 69 9.90 8.67 -20.33
C VAL A 69 10.76 7.73 -21.17
N LEU A 70 11.14 6.57 -20.62
CA LEU A 70 12.03 5.60 -21.25
C LEU A 70 11.42 5.03 -22.55
N HIS A 71 10.11 4.82 -22.57
CA HIS A 71 9.40 4.24 -23.71
C HIS A 71 8.58 5.25 -24.51
N GLU A 72 8.79 6.56 -24.26
CA GLU A 72 8.13 7.66 -24.96
C GLU A 72 6.59 7.52 -25.01
N LEU A 73 6.00 6.99 -23.94
CA LEU A 73 4.57 6.80 -23.85
C LEU A 73 3.87 8.16 -23.68
N PRO A 74 2.64 8.32 -24.18
CA PRO A 74 1.91 9.57 -23.98
C PRO A 74 1.63 9.75 -22.48
N PHE A 75 1.84 10.96 -21.97
CA PHE A 75 1.53 11.29 -20.57
C PHE A 75 0.04 11.07 -20.22
N SER A 76 -0.86 11.05 -21.21
CA SER A 76 -2.27 10.73 -21.01
C SER A 76 -2.55 9.26 -20.69
N ILE A 77 -1.57 8.35 -20.81
CA ILE A 77 -1.76 6.92 -20.54
C ILE A 77 -2.32 6.67 -19.14
N VAL A 78 -1.93 7.48 -18.16
CA VAL A 78 -2.40 7.35 -16.77
C VAL A 78 -3.85 7.75 -16.58
N GLU A 79 -4.43 8.46 -17.54
CA GLU A 79 -5.83 8.88 -17.53
C GLU A 79 -6.75 7.82 -18.13
N TYR A 80 -6.20 6.81 -18.81
CA TYR A 80 -7.00 5.76 -19.45
C TYR A 80 -7.59 4.83 -18.40
N ASP A 81 -8.88 4.54 -18.52
CA ASP A 81 -9.58 3.74 -17.51
C ASP A 81 -8.99 2.33 -17.40
N GLY A 82 -8.64 1.69 -18.52
CA GLY A 82 -7.95 0.40 -18.49
C GLY A 82 -6.60 0.43 -17.77
N PHE A 83 -5.87 1.55 -17.83
CA PHE A 83 -4.63 1.72 -17.07
C PHE A 83 -4.90 1.90 -15.58
N LYS A 84 -5.91 2.71 -15.21
CA LYS A 84 -6.32 2.88 -13.82
C LYS A 84 -6.77 1.55 -13.21
N GLU A 85 -7.59 0.78 -13.93
CA GLU A 85 -8.06 -0.55 -13.52
C GLU A 85 -6.89 -1.51 -13.29
N PHE A 86 -5.93 -1.53 -14.22
CA PHE A 86 -4.71 -2.33 -14.06
C PHE A 86 -3.95 -1.96 -12.78
N VAL A 87 -3.69 -0.66 -12.55
CA VAL A 87 -2.96 -0.20 -11.36
C VAL A 87 -3.73 -0.52 -10.06
N TYR A 88 -5.04 -0.28 -10.03
CA TYR A 88 -5.87 -0.59 -8.85
C TYR A 88 -5.97 -2.09 -8.56
N SER A 89 -5.84 -2.95 -9.58
CA SER A 89 -5.77 -4.39 -9.38
C SER A 89 -4.50 -4.83 -8.66
N LEU A 90 -3.39 -4.09 -8.86
CA LEU A 90 -2.11 -4.34 -8.19
C LEU A 90 -2.09 -3.78 -6.77
N ASN A 91 -2.55 -2.54 -6.59
CA ASN A 91 -2.64 -1.91 -5.29
C ASN A 91 -3.82 -0.91 -5.25
N PRO A 92 -4.91 -1.23 -4.55
CA PRO A 92 -6.08 -0.35 -4.47
C PRO A 92 -5.81 0.96 -3.70
N LEU A 93 -4.69 1.05 -2.97
CA LEU A 93 -4.27 2.27 -2.27
C LEU A 93 -3.35 3.16 -3.12
N PHE A 94 -2.93 2.71 -4.29
CA PHE A 94 -2.12 3.51 -5.19
C PHE A 94 -2.95 4.70 -5.69
N LYS A 95 -2.48 5.91 -5.44
CA LYS A 95 -3.14 7.11 -5.96
C LYS A 95 -2.45 7.56 -7.23
N ILE A 96 -3.15 7.42 -8.35
CA ILE A 96 -2.79 8.10 -9.60
C ILE A 96 -3.15 9.58 -9.41
N VAL A 97 -2.37 10.29 -8.59
CA VAL A 97 -2.46 11.75 -8.50
C VAL A 97 -1.90 12.29 -9.82
N CYS A 98 -2.43 13.42 -10.31
CA CYS A 98 -1.93 14.11 -11.49
C CYS A 98 -0.54 14.72 -11.25
N ILE A 99 0.47 13.91 -10.91
CA ILE A 99 1.87 14.32 -10.88
C ILE A 99 2.29 14.79 -12.29
N MET A 100 1.61 14.28 -13.33
CA MET A 100 1.67 14.76 -14.70
C MET A 100 1.37 16.25 -14.85
N ASN A 101 0.47 16.85 -14.06
CA ASN A 101 0.24 18.30 -14.15
C ASN A 101 1.48 19.08 -13.70
N ASN A 102 2.17 18.62 -12.66
CA ASN A 102 3.42 19.25 -12.19
C ASN A 102 4.59 19.01 -13.16
N TYR A 103 4.70 17.83 -13.79
CA TYR A 103 5.75 17.57 -14.79
C TYR A 103 5.47 18.24 -16.14
N LYS A 104 4.21 18.29 -16.59
CA LYS A 104 3.80 19.03 -17.79
C LYS A 104 4.00 20.53 -17.61
N VAL A 105 3.72 21.08 -16.42
CA VAL A 105 4.08 22.46 -16.04
C VAL A 105 5.60 22.64 -16.09
N ARG A 106 6.38 21.75 -15.47
CA ARG A 106 7.85 21.84 -15.47
C ARG A 106 8.51 21.69 -16.85
N LEU A 107 7.92 20.92 -17.77
CA LEU A 107 8.42 20.80 -19.15
C LEU A 107 8.00 22.00 -20.03
N HIS A 108 6.84 22.60 -19.77
CA HIS A 108 6.41 23.83 -20.46
C HIS A 108 7.10 25.10 -19.94
N GLU A 109 7.57 25.11 -18.68
CA GLU A 109 8.26 26.25 -18.06
C GLU A 109 9.77 26.29 -18.32
N GLY A 110 10.30 25.38 -19.15
CA GLY A 110 11.65 25.47 -19.69
C GLY A 110 12.75 24.98 -18.72
N PHE A 111 13.36 23.87 -19.11
CA PHE A 111 14.82 23.86 -19.27
C PHE A 111 15.15 24.39 -20.66
#